data_AF-A0A838WLA3-F1
#
_entry.id   AF-A0A838WLA3-F1
#
_cell.length_a   1.000
_cell.length_b   1.000
_cell.length_c   1.000
_cell.angle_alpha   90.00
_cell.angle_beta   90.00
_cell.angle_gamma   90.00
#
_symmetry.space_group_name_H-M   'P 1'
#
loop_
_entity.id
_entity.type
_entity.pdbx_description
1 polymer ?
#
loop_
_entity_poly.entity_id
_entity_poly.type
_entity_poly.pdbx_seq_one_letter_code
_entity_poly.pdbx_strand_id
1 'polypeptide(L)'
;MFEYEEPVSQNALMKVIGVGGGGGNAVNRMIDEDLDGVEFISVNTDAQALKLSKSGIKIQIGKKLTRGLGAGARPEIGRQALEETRDEVQSA
;
A
#
# COMPACT_ATOMS: atom_id res chain seq x y z
N MET A 1 8.10 -8.34 47.66
CA MET A 1 8.70 -7.86 46.40
C MET A 1 7.53 -7.42 45.54
N PHE A 2 7.45 -6.15 45.16
CA PHE A 2 6.45 -5.72 44.18
C PHE A 2 7.14 -5.74 42.82
N GLU A 3 6.70 -6.64 41.94
CA GLU A 3 7.07 -6.62 40.53
C GLU A 3 6.24 -5.54 39.84
N TYR A 4 6.93 -4.60 39.20
CA TYR A 4 6.31 -3.61 38.34
C TYR A 4 6.17 -4.25 36.96
N GLU A 5 4.99 -4.77 36.63
CA GLU A 5 4.68 -5.11 35.24
C GLU A 5 4.55 -3.80 34.47
N GLU A 6 5.48 -3.53 33.54
CA GLU A 6 5.24 -2.50 32.54
C GLU A 6 3.94 -2.86 31.81
N PRO A 7 2.98 -1.93 31.69
CA PRO A 7 1.77 -2.22 30.94
C PRO A 7 2.19 -2.52 29.51
N VAL A 8 1.96 -3.76 29.07
CA VAL A 8 2.18 -4.15 27.67
C VAL A 8 1.28 -3.25 26.83
N SER A 9 1.88 -2.25 26.22
CA SER A 9 1.23 -1.40 25.23
C SER A 9 0.82 -2.31 24.09
N GLN A 10 -0.46 -2.70 24.06
CA GLN A 10 -1.05 -3.36 22.90
C GLN A 10 -1.29 -2.30 21.83
N ASN A 11 -0.21 -1.73 21.29
CA ASN A 11 -0.31 -0.87 20.13
C ASN A 11 -0.62 -1.75 18.92
N ALA A 12 -1.84 -1.64 18.40
CA ALA A 12 -2.21 -2.28 17.15
C ALA A 12 -1.35 -1.71 16.02
N LEU A 13 -0.71 -2.61 15.25
CA LEU A 13 -0.01 -2.22 14.04
C LEU A 13 -1.06 -1.90 12.96
N MET A 14 -1.21 -0.62 12.65
CA MET A 14 -2.16 -0.16 11.63
C MET A 14 -1.45 -0.02 10.28
N LYS A 15 -2.00 -0.66 9.24
CA LYS A 15 -1.56 -0.51 7.85
C LYS A 15 -2.70 0.05 7.02
N VAL A 16 -2.44 1.08 6.22
CA VAL A 16 -3.41 1.65 5.28
C VAL A 16 -2.90 1.46 3.86
N ILE A 17 -3.73 0.81 3.04
CA ILE A 17 -3.36 0.39 1.68
C ILE A 17 -4.21 1.16 0.67
N GLY A 18 -3.54 2.02 -0.11
CA GLY A 18 -4.14 2.74 -1.23
C GLY A 18 -3.98 1.96 -2.52
N VAL A 19 -5.10 1.49 -3.10
CA VAL A 19 -5.10 0.74 -4.37
C VAL A 19 -5.49 1.64 -5.55
N GLY A 20 -4.71 1.57 -6.63
CA GLY A 20 -4.93 2.33 -7.85
C GLY A 20 -4.68 3.84 -7.69
N GLY A 21 -5.07 4.62 -8.70
CA GLY A 21 -4.85 6.08 -8.70
C GLY A 21 -5.62 6.80 -7.59
N GLY A 22 -6.91 6.48 -7.43
CA GLY A 22 -7.76 7.08 -6.38
C GLY A 22 -7.28 6.74 -4.97
N GLY A 23 -6.97 5.47 -4.71
CA GLY A 23 -6.45 5.03 -3.42
C GLY A 23 -5.07 5.64 -3.11
N GLY A 24 -4.18 5.72 -4.09
CA GLY A 24 -2.88 6.39 -3.94
C GLY A 24 -3.00 7.88 -3.62
N ASN A 25 -3.95 8.58 -4.25
CA ASN A 25 -4.21 9.99 -3.94
C ASN A 25 -4.75 10.18 -2.51
N ALA A 26 -5.63 9.29 -2.06
CA ALA A 26 -6.14 9.33 -0.69
C ALA A 26 -5.03 9.10 0.34
N VAL A 27 -4.16 8.10 0.10
CA VAL A 27 -2.98 7.85 0.95
C VAL A 27 -2.05 9.07 0.99
N ASN A 28 -1.76 9.67 -0.17
CA ASN A 28 -0.95 10.89 -0.21
C ASN A 28 -1.57 12.03 0.62
N ARG A 29 -2.89 12.20 0.58
CA ARG A 29 -3.60 13.20 1.39
C ARG A 29 -3.47 12.92 2.89
N MET A 30 -3.62 11.66 3.30
CA MET A 30 -3.46 11.26 4.71
C MET A 30 -2.04 11.53 5.22
N ILE A 31 -1.03 11.26 4.39
CA ILE A 31 0.37 11.56 4.70
C ILE A 31 0.60 13.07 4.80
N ASP A 32 0.03 13.85 3.87
CA ASP A 32 0.13 15.32 3.88
C ASP A 32 -0.65 15.98 5.03
N GLU A 33 -1.56 15.27 5.68
CA GLU A 33 -2.27 15.69 6.89
C GLU A 33 -1.58 15.18 8.17
N ASP A 34 -0.36 14.63 8.06
CA ASP A 34 0.44 14.13 9.18
C ASP A 34 -0.29 13.07 10.02
N LEU A 35 -1.00 12.14 9.37
CA LEU A 35 -1.66 11.03 10.06
C LEU A 35 -0.61 10.04 10.61
N ASP A 36 -0.43 10.07 11.93
CA ASP A 36 0.54 9.25 12.65
C ASP A 36 0.03 7.85 13.03
N GLY A 37 0.98 6.97 13.37
CA GLY A 37 0.70 5.63 13.91
C GLY A 37 0.23 4.61 12.87
N VAL A 38 0.36 4.93 11.58
CA VAL A 38 -0.08 4.12 10.45
C VAL A 38 1.05 3.91 9.47
N GLU A 39 1.24 2.67 9.01
CA GLU A 39 2.10 2.37 7.88
C GLU A 39 1.32 2.48 6.57
N PHE A 40 1.73 3.42 5.73
CA PHE A 40 1.09 3.65 4.43
C PHE A 40 1.73 2.80 3.33
N ILE A 41 0.87 2.13 2.56
CA ILE A 41 1.23 1.27 1.44
C ILE A 41 0.46 1.74 0.20
N SER A 42 1.15 1.95 -0.92
CA SER A 42 0.50 2.20 -2.23
C SER A 42 0.68 1.01 -3.16
N VAL A 43 -0.43 0.56 -3.75
CA VAL A 43 -0.48 -0.55 -4.70
C VAL A 43 -1.05 -0.06 -6.01
N ASN A 44 -0.30 -0.18 -7.11
CA ASN A 44 -0.80 0.23 -8.42
C ASN A 44 -0.21 -0.59 -9.56
N THR A 45 -0.92 -0.68 -10.68
CA THR A 45 -0.41 -1.22 -11.95
C THR A 45 0.42 -0.18 -12.72
N ASP A 46 0.10 1.10 -12.52
CA ASP A 46 0.77 2.23 -13.18
C ASP A 46 2.04 2.63 -12.41
N ALA A 47 3.19 2.52 -13.08
CA ALA A 47 4.49 2.86 -12.49
C ALA A 47 4.69 4.37 -12.30
N GLN A 48 4.06 5.19 -13.14
CA GLN A 48 4.14 6.65 -13.03
C GLN A 48 3.35 7.12 -11.81
N ALA A 49 2.15 6.58 -11.61
CA ALA A 49 1.34 6.87 -10.43
C ALA A 49 2.09 6.50 -9.13
N LEU A 50 2.78 5.35 -9.09
CA LEU A 50 3.57 4.95 -7.92
C LEU A 50 4.77 5.86 -7.64
N LYS A 51 5.41 6.42 -8.67
CA LYS A 51 6.50 7.39 -8.47
C LYS A 51 6.03 8.65 -7.74
N LEU A 52 4.76 9.03 -7.93
CA LEU A 52 4.14 10.18 -7.26
C LEU A 52 3.62 9.84 -5.85
N SER A 53 3.66 8.57 -5.43
CA SER A 53 3.22 8.17 -4.10
C SER A 53 4.23 8.56 -3.02
N LYS A 54 3.72 9.16 -1.95
CA LYS A 54 4.42 9.56 -0.73
C LYS A 54 4.50 8.44 0.31
N SER A 55 3.81 7.31 0.07
CA SER A 55 3.82 6.16 0.98
C SER A 55 5.22 5.56 1.14
N GLY A 56 5.50 5.02 2.33
CA GLY A 56 6.75 4.36 2.65
C GLY A 56 6.95 3.05 1.87
N ILE A 57 5.86 2.33 1.61
CA ILE A 57 5.88 1.08 0.85
C ILE A 57 5.11 1.25 -0.47
N LYS A 58 5.78 0.93 -1.59
CA LYS A 58 5.22 1.08 -2.95
C LYS A 58 5.32 -0.25 -3.69
N ILE A 59 4.17 -0.83 -4.04
CA ILE A 59 4.08 -2.13 -4.68
C ILE A 59 3.48 -1.96 -6.07
N GLN A 60 4.30 -2.22 -7.09
CA GLN A 60 3.82 -2.25 -8.46
C GLN A 60 3.36 -3.66 -8.82
N ILE A 61 2.06 -3.82 -9.03
CA ILE A 61 1.45 -5.11 -9.41
C ILE A 61 1.37 -5.27 -10.93
N GLY A 62 1.50 -6.51 -11.41
CA GLY A 62 1.39 -6.82 -12.84
C GLY A 62 2.47 -6.16 -13.70
N LYS A 63 3.71 -6.13 -13.22
CA LYS A 63 4.87 -5.56 -13.95
C LYS A 63 5.01 -6.18 -15.34
N LYS A 64 4.80 -7.50 -15.47
CA LYS A 64 4.90 -8.21 -16.75
C LYS A 64 3.64 -8.00 -17.60
N LEU A 65 2.47 -8.11 -16.99
CA LEU A 65 1.18 -7.98 -17.67
C LEU A 65 0.93 -6.58 -18.26
N THR A 66 1.20 -5.53 -17.49
CA THR A 66 0.84 -4.14 -17.83
C THR A 66 2.03 -3.32 -18.33
N ARG A 67 3.26 -3.82 -18.14
CA ARG A 67 4.51 -3.10 -18.42
C ARG A 67 4.59 -1.74 -17.70
N GLY A 68 3.85 -1.57 -16.60
CA GLY A 68 3.79 -0.33 -15.85
C GLY A 68 2.92 0.77 -16.46
N LEU A 69 2.09 0.46 -17.46
CA LEU A 69 1.19 1.42 -18.11
C LEU A 69 -0.22 1.46 -17.50
N GLY A 70 -0.46 0.62 -16.49
CA GLY A 70 -1.76 0.54 -15.81
C GLY A 70 -2.71 -0.51 -16.40
N ALA A 71 -3.82 -0.71 -15.69
CA ALA A 71 -4.87 -1.68 -16.08
C ALA A 71 -5.85 -1.15 -17.14
N GLY A 72 -5.74 0.12 -17.56
CA GLY A 72 -6.60 0.69 -18.60
C GLY A 72 -8.10 0.67 -18.28
N ALA A 73 -8.47 0.91 -17.01
CA ALA A 73 -9.85 0.83 -16.49
C ALA A 73 -10.52 -0.55 -16.65
N ARG A 74 -9.73 -1.61 -16.83
CA ARG A 74 -10.20 -2.99 -16.96
C ARG A 74 -9.99 -3.77 -15.65
N PRO A 75 -11.05 -4.03 -14.85
CA PRO A 75 -10.92 -4.66 -13.53
C PRO A 75 -10.27 -6.04 -13.57
N GLU A 76 -10.49 -6.80 -14.64
CA GLU A 76 -9.93 -8.13 -14.83
C GLU A 76 -8.40 -8.10 -14.98
N ILE A 77 -7.85 -7.05 -15.60
CA ILE A 77 -6.39 -6.84 -15.68
C ILE A 77 -5.85 -6.54 -14.29
N GLY A 78 -6.53 -5.71 -13.51
CA GLY A 78 -6.15 -5.43 -12.12
C GLY A 78 -6.10 -6.69 -11.26
N ARG A 79 -7.09 -7.58 -11.41
CA ARG A 79 -7.12 -8.87 -10.72
C ARG A 79 -5.94 -9.76 -11.11
N GLN A 80 -5.69 -9.91 -12.41
CA GLN A 80 -4.56 -10.71 -12.91
C GLN A 80 -3.20 -10.14 -12.48
N ALA A 81 -3.06 -8.82 -12.48
CA ALA A 81 -1.87 -8.12 -12.02
C ALA A 81 -1.57 -8.42 -10.54
N LEU A 82 -2.62 -8.46 -9.70
CA LEU A 82 -2.48 -8.79 -8.29
C LEU A 82 -2.05 -10.25 -8.09
N GLU A 83 -2.67 -11.20 -8.81
CA GLU A 83 -2.28 -12.61 -8.74
C GLU A 83 -0.82 -12.84 -9.18
N GLU A 84 -0.33 -12.11 -10.20
CA GLU A 84 1.08 -12.15 -10.62
C GLU A 84 2.05 -11.74 -9.50
N THR A 85 1.60 -10.85 -8.60
CA THR A 85 2.44 -10.18 -7.60
C THR A 85 1.99 -10.51 -6.17
N ARG A 86 1.28 -11.63 -5.99
CA ARG A 86 0.61 -11.99 -4.73
C ARG A 86 1.56 -12.11 -3.55
N ASP A 87 2.70 -12.75 -3.75
CA ASP A 87 3.67 -13.00 -2.68
C ASP A 87 4.33 -11.71 -2.18
N GLU A 88 4.61 -10.76 -3.10
CA GLU A 88 5.13 -9.42 -2.76
C GLU A 88 4.09 -8.60 -1.97
N VAL A 89 2.81 -8.72 -2.32
CA VAL A 89 1.72 -8.04 -1.56
C VAL A 89 1.48 -8.69 -0.19
N GLN A 90 1.61 -10.02 -0.09
CA GLN A 90 1.39 -10.74 1.16
C GLN A 90 2.51 -10.51 2.20
N SER A 91 3.72 -10.18 1.73
CA SER A 91 4.89 -9.93 2.59
C SER A 91 5.04 -8.47 3.01
N ALA A 92 4.21 -7.57 2.47
CA ALA A 92 4.20 -6.14 2.77
C ALA A 92 3.38 -5.81 4.02
#